data_AF-A0A1R0GNQ7-F1
#
_entry.id   AF-A0A1R0GNQ7-F1
#
_cell.length_a   1.000
_cell.length_b   1.000
_cell.length_c   1.000
_cell.angle_alpha   90.00
_cell.angle_beta   90.00
_cell.angle_gamma   90.00
#
_symmetry.space_group_name_H-M   'P 1'
#
loop_
_entity.id
_entity.type
_entity.pdbx_description
1 polymer ?
#
loop_
_entity_poly.entity_id
_entity_poly.type
_entity_poly.pdbx_seq_one_letter_code
_entity_poly.pdbx_strand_id
1 'polypeptide(L)'
;MPSLLTCLLGKKLCKDHSENHWELRDLSASLIGQVVKDYGMSYHTLLQRLARTFLRTLLDPSKPSESHYGAIKGLFILGQETVRVLLLPNVKAFSALTQVELGSSDQVVVESARMCLTTLSQLMCDYAKSMKSQDPSQNTNSVNNSDSDVSKLRSEYGKFVSDYIVSQPDFSQWCNYLIN
;
A
#
# COMPACT_ATOMS: atom_id res chain seq x y z
N MET A 1 -12.26 -10.69 -14.95
CA MET A 1 -10.99 -10.13 -14.41
C MET A 1 -10.54 -8.84 -15.07
N PRO A 2 -10.37 -8.74 -16.41
CA PRO A 2 -9.87 -7.51 -17.03
C PRO A 2 -10.69 -6.25 -16.70
N SER A 3 -12.02 -6.37 -16.66
CA SER A 3 -12.90 -5.24 -16.34
C SER A 3 -12.71 -4.70 -14.91
N LEU A 4 -12.52 -5.58 -13.92
CA LEU A 4 -12.24 -5.18 -12.53
C LEU A 4 -10.88 -4.49 -12.42
N LEU A 5 -9.87 -4.98 -13.15
CA LEU A 5 -8.55 -4.36 -13.20
C LEU A 5 -8.60 -2.98 -13.85
N THR A 6 -9.39 -2.79 -14.91
CA THR A 6 -9.58 -1.47 -15.51
C THR A 6 -10.27 -0.51 -14.55
N CYS A 7 -11.24 -0.98 -13.77
CA CYS A 7 -11.93 -0.18 -12.76
C CYS A 7 -10.98 0.22 -11.61
N LEU A 8 -10.09 -0.68 -11.20
CA LEU A 8 -9.13 -0.42 -10.12
C LEU A 8 -7.95 0.45 -10.57
N LEU A 9 -7.36 0.19 -11.74
CA LEU A 9 -6.12 0.82 -12.21
C LEU A 9 -6.32 1.89 -13.30
N GLY A 10 -7.54 2.10 -13.77
CA GLY A 10 -7.84 3.01 -14.87
C GLY A 10 -7.39 4.43 -14.60
N LYS A 11 -6.81 5.08 -15.62
CA LYS A 11 -6.33 6.47 -15.53
C LYS A 11 -7.45 7.49 -15.37
N LYS A 12 -8.58 7.27 -16.03
CA LYS A 12 -9.77 8.12 -15.98
C LYS A 12 -11.00 7.23 -15.87
N LEU A 13 -11.71 7.33 -14.75
CA LEU A 13 -12.95 6.59 -14.50
C LEU A 13 -14.17 7.49 -14.63
N CYS A 14 -14.01 8.76 -14.24
CA CYS A 14 -15.02 9.79 -14.29
C CYS A 14 -14.66 10.88 -15.31
N LYS A 15 -15.68 11.62 -15.75
CA LYS A 15 -15.50 12.77 -16.66
C LYS A 15 -14.76 13.91 -15.94
N ASP A 16 -15.09 14.12 -14.66
CA ASP A 16 -14.45 15.07 -13.77
C ASP A 16 -13.59 14.35 -12.71
N HIS A 17 -12.39 14.88 -12.45
CA HIS A 17 -11.47 14.32 -11.43
C HIS A 17 -11.98 14.50 -9.98
N SER A 18 -12.96 15.39 -9.77
CA SER A 18 -13.53 15.66 -8.45
C SER A 18 -14.59 14.65 -8.03
N GLU A 19 -15.07 13.79 -8.92
CA GLU A 19 -16.07 12.77 -8.57
C GLU A 19 -15.46 11.66 -7.69
N ASN A 20 -16.29 11.00 -6.88
CA ASN A 20 -15.90 9.94 -5.94
C ASN A 20 -15.46 8.65 -6.65
N HIS A 21 -14.34 8.69 -7.33
CA HIS A 21 -13.73 7.53 -8.00
C HIS A 21 -12.97 6.62 -7.02
N TRP A 22 -12.68 7.10 -5.81
CA TRP A 22 -12.01 6.34 -4.75
C TRP A 22 -12.87 5.19 -4.22
N GLU A 23 -14.14 5.44 -3.92
CA GLU A 23 -15.07 4.42 -3.42
C GLU A 23 -15.30 3.31 -4.45
N LEU A 24 -15.37 3.67 -5.73
CA LEU A 24 -15.50 2.70 -6.82
C LEU A 24 -14.26 1.78 -6.90
N ARG A 25 -13.07 2.34 -6.69
CA ARG A 25 -11.83 1.56 -6.63
C ARG A 25 -11.82 0.64 -5.42
N ASP A 26 -12.29 1.10 -4.27
CA ASP A 26 -12.37 0.30 -3.05
C ASP A 26 -13.33 -0.89 -3.19
N LEU A 27 -14.48 -0.65 -3.81
CA LEU A 27 -15.41 -1.70 -4.16
C LEU A 27 -14.78 -2.69 -5.15
N SER A 28 -14.11 -2.20 -6.18
CA SER A 28 -13.43 -3.04 -7.17
C SER A 28 -12.32 -3.89 -6.55
N ALA A 29 -11.56 -3.31 -5.61
CA ALA A 29 -10.53 -3.99 -4.86
C ALA A 29 -11.15 -5.10 -3.99
N SER A 30 -12.23 -4.79 -3.27
CA SER A 30 -12.96 -5.76 -2.44
C SER A 30 -13.48 -6.95 -3.26
N LEU A 31 -14.03 -6.69 -4.45
CA LEU A 31 -14.47 -7.73 -5.38
C LEU A 31 -13.31 -8.60 -5.88
N ILE A 32 -12.18 -7.98 -6.24
CA ILE A 32 -10.97 -8.73 -6.61
C ILE A 32 -10.52 -9.61 -5.44
N GLY A 33 -10.60 -9.11 -4.20
CA GLY A 33 -10.23 -9.89 -3.02
C GLY A 33 -11.12 -11.08 -2.77
N GLN A 34 -12.42 -10.95 -2.99
CA GLN A 34 -13.32 -12.09 -2.94
C GLN A 34 -12.96 -13.14 -4.01
N VAL A 35 -12.67 -12.71 -5.24
CA VAL A 35 -12.25 -13.63 -6.31
C VAL A 35 -10.91 -14.29 -5.99
N VAL A 36 -9.95 -13.56 -5.42
CA VAL A 36 -8.66 -14.13 -4.98
C VAL A 36 -8.86 -15.14 -3.86
N LYS A 37 -9.78 -14.89 -2.92
CA LYS A 37 -10.10 -15.83 -1.84
C LYS A 37 -10.75 -17.11 -2.37
N ASP A 38 -11.70 -16.98 -3.28
CA ASP A 38 -12.49 -18.12 -3.77
C ASP A 38 -11.70 -18.96 -4.81
N TYR A 39 -10.86 -18.32 -5.62
CA TYR A 39 -10.19 -18.96 -6.76
C TYR A 39 -8.67 -18.97 -6.67
N GLY A 40 -8.06 -18.31 -5.69
CA GLY A 40 -6.61 -18.18 -5.57
C GLY A 40 -5.90 -19.52 -5.38
N MET A 41 -6.49 -20.42 -4.60
CA MET A 41 -5.93 -21.77 -4.37
C MET A 41 -5.99 -22.65 -5.63
N SER A 42 -7.04 -22.50 -6.43
CA SER A 42 -7.25 -23.29 -7.65
C SER A 42 -6.48 -22.75 -8.86
N TYR A 43 -6.19 -21.44 -8.89
CA TYR A 43 -5.59 -20.77 -10.04
C TYR A 43 -4.36 -19.94 -9.64
N HIS A 44 -3.23 -20.61 -9.43
CA HIS A 44 -1.96 -19.95 -9.10
C HIS A 44 -1.50 -18.96 -10.19
N THR A 45 -1.79 -19.25 -11.47
CA THR A 45 -1.47 -18.36 -12.59
C THR A 45 -2.22 -17.03 -12.54
N LEU A 46 -3.39 -16.99 -11.89
CA LEU A 46 -4.17 -15.76 -11.71
C LEU A 46 -3.48 -14.83 -10.73
N LEU A 47 -3.12 -15.32 -9.53
CA LEU A 47 -2.38 -14.58 -8.51
C LEU A 47 -1.09 -13.98 -9.08
N GLN A 48 -0.29 -14.78 -9.80
CA GLN A 48 0.93 -14.30 -10.43
C GLN A 48 0.68 -13.19 -11.46
N ARG A 49 -0.38 -13.29 -12.26
CA ARG A 49 -0.73 -12.25 -13.25
C ARG A 49 -1.19 -10.97 -12.58
N LEU A 50 -1.97 -11.06 -11.50
CA LEU A 50 -2.41 -9.91 -10.71
C LEU A 50 -1.22 -9.23 -10.04
N ALA A 51 -0.36 -10.00 -9.36
CA ALA A 51 0.84 -9.49 -8.70
C ALA A 51 1.76 -8.74 -9.66
N ARG A 52 2.06 -9.33 -10.82
CA ARG A 52 2.86 -8.66 -11.87
C ARG A 52 2.19 -7.39 -12.39
N THR A 53 0.86 -7.40 -12.52
CA THR A 53 0.12 -6.23 -13.02
C THR A 53 0.20 -5.08 -12.02
N PHE A 54 -0.09 -5.34 -10.74
CA PHE A 54 -0.04 -4.33 -9.69
C PHE A 54 1.38 -3.81 -9.45
N LEU A 55 2.38 -4.70 -9.41
CA LEU A 55 3.77 -4.30 -9.25
C LEU A 55 4.24 -3.43 -10.43
N ARG A 56 3.92 -3.83 -11.66
CA ARG A 56 4.27 -3.04 -12.84
C ARG A 56 3.66 -1.64 -12.78
N THR A 57 2.40 -1.52 -12.35
CA THR A 57 1.78 -0.20 -12.22
C THR A 57 2.32 0.60 -11.05
N LEU A 58 2.73 -0.05 -9.96
CA LEU A 58 3.33 0.63 -8.81
C LEU A 58 4.68 1.26 -9.19
N LEU A 59 5.47 0.57 -10.01
CA LEU A 59 6.82 0.98 -10.41
C LEU A 59 6.87 1.88 -11.66
N ASP A 60 5.73 2.13 -12.31
CA ASP A 60 5.68 2.92 -13.55
C ASP A 60 5.40 4.40 -13.24
N PRO A 61 6.40 5.30 -13.34
CA PRO A 61 6.24 6.72 -13.01
C PRO A 61 5.38 7.48 -14.05
N SER A 62 5.00 6.85 -15.16
CA SER A 62 4.09 7.44 -16.16
C SER A 62 2.60 7.25 -15.80
N LYS A 63 2.32 6.51 -14.73
CA LYS A 63 0.96 6.28 -14.24
C LYS A 63 0.57 7.41 -13.27
N PRO A 64 -0.72 7.81 -13.28
CA PRO A 64 -1.21 8.80 -12.33
C PRO A 64 -1.26 8.19 -10.92
N SER A 65 -1.16 9.03 -9.88
CA SER A 65 -1.19 8.65 -8.45
C SER A 65 -2.43 7.81 -8.11
N GLU A 66 -3.53 8.06 -8.81
CA GLU A 66 -4.76 7.30 -8.88
C GLU A 66 -4.59 5.81 -9.23
N SER A 67 -3.78 5.51 -10.25
CA SER A 67 -3.47 4.12 -10.64
C SER A 67 -2.56 3.47 -9.60
N HIS A 68 -1.65 4.22 -9.00
CA HIS A 68 -0.79 3.74 -7.91
C HIS A 68 -1.61 3.37 -6.68
N TYR A 69 -2.60 4.17 -6.31
CA TYR A 69 -3.55 3.86 -5.24
C TYR A 69 -4.20 2.49 -5.42
N GLY A 70 -4.74 2.23 -6.62
CA GLY A 70 -5.38 0.96 -6.96
C GLY A 70 -4.38 -0.21 -6.91
N ALA A 71 -3.15 0.01 -7.36
CA ALA A 71 -2.09 -0.99 -7.32
C ALA A 71 -1.70 -1.37 -5.87
N ILE A 72 -1.59 -0.38 -4.98
CA ILE A 72 -1.28 -0.60 -3.56
C ILE A 72 -2.39 -1.45 -2.92
N LYS A 73 -3.66 -1.03 -3.04
CA LYS A 73 -4.79 -1.82 -2.52
C LYS A 73 -4.81 -3.24 -3.10
N GLY A 74 -4.57 -3.35 -4.41
CA GLY A 74 -4.46 -4.64 -5.10
C GLY A 74 -3.40 -5.57 -4.51
N LEU A 75 -2.22 -5.05 -4.16
CA LEU A 75 -1.16 -5.85 -3.53
C LEU A 75 -1.53 -6.35 -2.14
N PHE A 76 -2.17 -5.52 -1.31
CA PHE A 76 -2.64 -5.93 0.01
C PHE A 76 -3.69 -7.04 -0.06
N ILE A 77 -4.54 -7.02 -1.08
CA ILE A 77 -5.58 -8.04 -1.31
C ILE A 77 -4.99 -9.41 -1.66
N LEU A 78 -3.83 -9.45 -2.32
CA LEU A 78 -3.19 -10.72 -2.71
C LEU A 78 -2.62 -11.48 -1.50
N GLY A 79 -2.42 -10.80 -0.37
CA GLY A 79 -2.01 -11.41 0.89
C GLY A 79 -0.68 -10.91 1.44
N GLN A 80 -0.40 -11.32 2.68
CA GLN A 80 0.70 -10.80 3.50
C GLN A 80 2.08 -11.07 2.90
N GLU A 81 2.29 -12.24 2.30
CA GLU A 81 3.57 -12.58 1.65
C GLU A 81 3.84 -11.71 0.42
N THR A 82 2.80 -11.36 -0.33
CA THR A 82 2.93 -10.47 -1.49
C THR A 82 3.33 -9.06 -1.04
N VAL A 83 2.75 -8.56 0.04
CA VAL A 83 3.12 -7.28 0.64
C VAL A 83 4.58 -7.31 1.10
N ARG A 84 4.99 -8.35 1.82
CA ARG A 84 6.37 -8.49 2.31
C ARG A 84 7.39 -8.50 1.18
N VAL A 85 7.15 -9.31 0.14
CA VAL A 85 8.13 -9.54 -0.93
C VAL A 85 8.10 -8.46 -2.01
N LEU A 86 6.92 -7.92 -2.34
CA LEU A 86 6.78 -6.98 -3.46
C LEU A 86 6.57 -5.54 -3.03
N LEU A 87 5.83 -5.28 -1.94
CA LEU A 87 5.53 -3.90 -1.55
C LEU A 87 6.70 -3.30 -0.76
N LEU A 88 7.11 -3.93 0.36
CA LEU A 88 8.14 -3.40 1.28
C LEU A 88 9.41 -2.90 0.58
N PRO A 89 10.09 -3.67 -0.30
CA PRO A 89 11.33 -3.20 -0.93
C PRO A 89 11.11 -2.02 -1.89
N ASN A 90 9.89 -1.84 -2.39
CA ASN A 90 9.57 -0.81 -3.39
C ASN A 90 8.92 0.44 -2.77
N VAL A 91 8.55 0.42 -1.48
CA VAL A 91 7.92 1.57 -0.81
C VAL A 91 8.85 2.79 -0.82
N LYS A 92 10.16 2.60 -0.63
CA LYS A 92 11.14 3.70 -0.66
C LYS A 92 11.09 4.48 -1.97
N ALA A 93 11.20 3.74 -3.07
CA ALA A 93 11.20 4.31 -4.42
C ALA A 93 9.86 5.01 -4.70
N PHE A 94 8.75 4.39 -4.30
CA PHE A 94 7.42 4.96 -4.45
C PHE A 94 7.24 6.25 -3.62
N SER A 95 7.61 6.23 -2.34
CA SER A 95 7.55 7.38 -1.42
C SER A 95 8.34 8.58 -1.94
N ALA A 96 9.50 8.34 -2.54
CA ALA A 96 10.29 9.38 -3.19
C ALA A 96 9.58 9.98 -4.42
N LEU A 97 8.99 9.14 -5.28
CA LEU A 97 8.23 9.61 -6.45
C LEU A 97 7.02 10.45 -6.03
N THR A 98 6.23 9.97 -5.08
CA THR A 98 5.01 10.68 -4.63
C THR A 98 5.35 11.98 -3.87
N GLN A 99 6.49 12.06 -3.20
CA GLN A 99 6.96 13.31 -2.60
C GLN A 99 7.26 14.39 -3.64
N VAL A 100 7.74 14.01 -4.83
CA VAL A 100 7.92 14.95 -5.94
C VAL A 100 6.56 15.43 -6.45
N GLU A 101 5.58 14.54 -6.57
CA GLU A 101 4.22 14.90 -6.98
C GLU A 101 3.56 15.88 -6.01
N LEU A 102 3.83 15.75 -4.70
CA LEU A 102 3.30 16.63 -3.65
C LEU A 102 3.79 18.09 -3.77
N GLY A 103 4.92 18.32 -4.44
CA GLY A 103 5.44 19.66 -4.73
C GLY A 103 4.93 20.28 -6.03
N SER A 104 4.05 19.61 -6.75
CA SER A 104 3.51 20.07 -8.03
C SER A 104 2.53 21.23 -7.86
N SER A 105 2.37 22.05 -8.91
CA SER A 105 1.43 23.19 -8.91
C SER A 105 -0.04 22.75 -9.03
N ASP A 106 -0.31 21.52 -9.47
CA ASP A 106 -1.66 21.00 -9.70
C ASP A 106 -2.26 20.45 -8.41
N GLN A 107 -3.25 21.15 -7.85
CA GLN A 107 -3.90 20.76 -6.59
C GLN A 107 -4.54 19.35 -6.63
N VAL A 108 -5.05 18.94 -7.79
CA VAL A 108 -5.66 17.61 -7.98
C VAL A 108 -4.61 16.50 -7.82
N VAL A 109 -3.42 16.69 -8.39
CA VAL A 109 -2.30 15.73 -8.30
C VAL A 109 -1.76 15.67 -6.88
N VAL A 110 -1.65 16.82 -6.21
CA VAL A 110 -1.20 16.87 -4.82
C VAL A 110 -2.18 16.13 -3.90
N GLU A 111 -3.48 16.31 -4.09
CA GLU A 111 -4.50 15.63 -3.28
C GLU A 111 -4.52 14.12 -3.56
N SER A 112 -4.41 13.69 -4.82
CA SER A 112 -4.38 12.26 -5.16
C SER A 112 -3.11 11.58 -4.64
N ALA A 113 -1.96 12.24 -4.73
CA ALA A 113 -0.70 11.82 -4.11
C ALA A 113 -0.83 11.68 -2.58
N ARG A 114 -1.43 12.66 -1.91
CA ARG A 114 -1.68 12.64 -0.47
C ARG A 114 -2.61 11.49 -0.05
N MET A 115 -3.69 11.28 -0.79
CA MET A 115 -4.64 10.20 -0.55
C MET A 115 -3.95 8.83 -0.68
N CYS A 116 -3.10 8.68 -1.69
CA CYS A 116 -2.31 7.49 -1.93
C CYS A 116 -1.34 7.17 -0.78
N LEU A 117 -0.57 8.17 -0.33
CA LEU A 117 0.35 7.99 0.80
C LEU A 117 -0.38 7.68 2.11
N THR A 118 -1.52 8.34 2.36
CA THR A 118 -2.34 8.10 3.56
C THR A 118 -2.91 6.69 3.57
N THR A 119 -3.36 6.22 2.41
CA THR A 119 -3.89 4.86 2.28
C THR A 119 -2.79 3.82 2.42
N LEU A 120 -1.62 4.07 1.84
CA LEU A 120 -0.45 3.20 2.00
C LEU A 120 -0.08 3.04 3.47
N SER A 121 0.03 4.16 4.21
CA SER A 121 0.39 4.13 5.62
C SER A 121 -0.67 3.42 6.47
N GLN A 122 -1.96 3.63 6.21
CA GLN A 122 -3.05 2.89 6.87
C GLN A 122 -2.95 1.39 6.64
N LEU A 123 -2.81 0.96 5.38
CA LEU A 123 -2.73 -0.46 5.04
C LEU A 123 -1.47 -1.12 5.62
N MET A 124 -0.35 -0.39 5.68
CA MET A 124 0.86 -0.88 6.35
C MET A 124 0.65 -1.06 7.86
N CYS A 125 -0.07 -0.15 8.52
CA CYS A 125 -0.45 -0.31 9.92
C CYS A 125 -1.34 -1.54 10.12
N ASP A 126 -2.34 -1.74 9.25
CA ASP A 126 -3.24 -2.89 9.31
C ASP A 126 -2.49 -4.21 9.08
N TYR A 127 -1.54 -4.22 8.14
CA TYR A 127 -0.65 -5.36 7.92
C TYR A 127 0.17 -5.70 9.16
N ALA A 128 0.81 -4.71 9.78
CA ALA A 128 1.61 -4.94 10.97
C ALA A 128 0.78 -5.40 12.17
N LYS A 129 -0.44 -4.89 12.34
CA LYS A 129 -1.41 -5.40 13.32
C LYS A 129 -1.79 -6.84 13.03
N SER A 130 -2.04 -7.20 11.77
CA SER A 130 -2.39 -8.57 11.37
C SER A 130 -1.25 -9.57 11.60
N MET A 131 0.01 -9.15 11.44
CA MET A 131 1.20 -9.93 11.78
C MET A 131 1.26 -10.21 13.29
N LYS A 132 1.05 -9.19 14.13
CA LYS A 132 1.02 -9.35 15.59
C LYS A 132 -0.05 -10.35 16.05
N SER A 133 -1.22 -10.37 15.41
CA SER A 133 -2.30 -11.31 15.75
C SER A 133 -1.98 -12.77 15.37
N GLN A 134 -1.07 -13.02 14.42
CA GLN A 134 -0.69 -14.37 14.01
C GLN A 134 0.44 -14.98 14.84
N ASP A 135 1.27 -14.17 15.51
CA ASP A 135 2.33 -14.61 16.42
C ASP A 135 2.13 -14.12 17.86
N PRO A 136 1.34 -14.84 18.70
CA PRO A 136 1.22 -14.53 20.14
C PRO A 136 2.48 -14.84 20.96
N SER A 137 3.51 -15.47 20.39
CA SER A 137 4.58 -16.16 21.15
C SER A 137 5.93 -15.44 21.22
N GLN A 138 6.13 -14.29 20.57
CA GLN A 138 7.33 -13.47 20.78
C GLN A 138 7.08 -12.42 21.86
N ASN A 139 7.10 -12.89 23.10
CA ASN A 139 7.28 -12.04 24.27
C ASN A 139 8.77 -11.67 24.38
N THR A 140 9.26 -10.78 23.51
CA THR A 140 10.60 -10.20 23.68
C THR A 140 10.48 -8.91 24.48
N ASN A 141 10.84 -9.04 25.75
CA ASN A 141 11.11 -7.95 26.67
C ASN A 141 11.95 -6.85 26.01
N SER A 142 11.41 -5.62 26.08
CA SER A 142 12.07 -4.31 26.13
C SER A 142 13.50 -4.16 25.55
N VAL A 143 13.66 -3.29 24.55
CA VAL A 143 14.63 -2.18 24.62
C VAL A 143 14.03 -0.97 23.91
N ASN A 144 14.02 0.16 24.62
CA ASN A 144 13.68 1.48 24.09
C ASN A 144 14.65 1.89 22.97
N ASN A 145 14.34 1.53 21.74
CA ASN A 145 15.08 1.93 20.54
C ASN A 145 14.20 2.73 19.57
N SER A 146 13.17 3.42 20.08
CA SER A 146 12.23 4.22 19.29
C SER A 146 12.95 5.16 18.32
N ASP A 147 14.05 5.79 18.72
CA ASP A 147 14.79 6.70 17.84
C ASP A 147 15.59 5.97 16.74
N SER A 148 16.13 4.78 17.03
CA SER A 148 16.86 3.99 16.02
C SER A 148 15.90 3.35 15.02
N ASP A 149 14.73 2.92 15.49
CA ASP A 149 13.70 2.27 14.68
C ASP A 149 12.99 3.30 13.81
N VAL A 150 12.69 4.49 14.34
CA VAL A 150 12.17 5.62 13.54
C VAL A 150 13.19 6.07 12.49
N SER A 151 14.48 6.04 12.81
CA SER A 151 15.53 6.38 11.84
C SER A 151 15.62 5.35 10.70
N LYS A 152 15.50 4.06 11.00
CA LYS A 152 15.43 2.99 9.98
C LYS A 152 14.15 3.09 9.15
N LEU A 153 13.00 3.33 9.77
CA LEU A 153 11.74 3.54 9.06
C LEU A 153 11.79 4.75 8.12
N ARG A 154 12.46 5.83 8.54
CA ARG A 154 12.68 7.01 7.69
C ARG A 154 13.57 6.69 6.49
N SER A 155 14.59 5.86 6.69
CA SER A 155 15.47 5.38 5.62
C SER A 155 14.73 4.48 4.62
N GLU A 156 13.84 3.60 5.10
CA GLU A 156 13.17 2.59 4.27
C GLU A 156 11.84 3.08 3.66
N TYR A 157 11.03 3.84 4.38
CA TYR A 157 9.67 4.20 3.97
C TYR A 157 9.47 5.69 3.69
N GLY A 158 10.46 6.52 4.03
CA GLY A 158 10.44 7.97 3.82
C GLY A 158 9.67 8.73 4.90
N LYS A 159 9.91 10.04 4.95
CA LYS A 159 9.50 10.92 6.06
C LYS A 159 7.98 10.95 6.29
N PHE A 160 7.19 11.04 5.22
CA PHE A 160 5.73 11.14 5.35
C PHE A 160 5.10 9.86 5.92
N VAL A 161 5.50 8.70 5.40
CA VAL A 161 4.98 7.40 5.84
C VAL A 161 5.44 7.11 7.26
N SER A 162 6.69 7.41 7.60
CA SER A 162 7.19 7.25 8.97
C SER A 162 6.46 8.14 9.96
N ASP A 163 6.17 9.39 9.62
CA ASP A 163 5.50 10.34 10.53
C ASP A 163 4.04 9.93 10.77
N TYR A 164 3.38 9.40 9.73
CA TYR A 164 2.04 8.83 9.87
C TYR A 164 2.03 7.57 10.74
N ILE A 165 3.00 6.68 10.56
CA ILE A 165 3.14 5.44 11.34
C ILE A 165 3.41 5.75 12.81
N VAL A 166 4.28 6.73 13.11
CA VAL A 166 4.60 7.16 14.49
C VAL A 166 3.40 7.81 15.17
N SER A 167 2.50 8.44 14.41
CA SER A 167 1.29 9.06 14.95
C SER A 167 0.23 8.04 15.42
N GLN A 168 0.40 6.74 15.14
CA GLN A 168 -0.55 5.71 15.54
C GLN A 168 -0.30 5.21 16.97
N PRO A 169 -1.36 5.01 17.79
CA PRO A 169 -1.23 4.32 19.06
C PRO A 169 -0.79 2.86 18.82
N ASP A 170 0.06 2.32 19.70
CA ASP A 170 0.67 0.98 19.62
C ASP A 170 1.88 0.80 18.69
N PHE A 171 2.44 1.87 18.11
CA PHE A 171 3.62 1.84 17.22
C PHE A 171 4.76 0.92 17.70
N SER A 172 5.13 0.98 18.98
CA SER A 172 6.24 0.21 19.54
C SER A 172 6.03 -1.31 19.52
N GLN A 173 4.79 -1.78 19.42
CA GLN A 173 4.44 -3.20 19.55
C GLN A 173 4.54 -3.95 18.22
N TRP A 174 4.45 -3.26 17.09
CA TRP A 174 4.43 -3.88 15.77
C TRP A 174 5.49 -3.33 14.80
N CYS A 175 6.20 -2.26 15.17
CA CYS A 175 7.30 -1.68 14.39
C CYS A 175 8.36 -2.71 13.97
N ASN A 176 8.68 -3.67 14.85
CA ASN A 176 9.67 -4.72 14.57
C ASN A 176 9.31 -5.59 13.35
N TYR A 177 8.03 -5.77 13.04
CA TYR A 177 7.59 -6.57 11.88
C TYR A 177 7.76 -5.84 10.54
N LEU A 178 8.06 -4.54 10.55
CA LEU A 178 8.36 -3.75 9.35
C LEU A 178 9.86 -3.56 9.11
N ILE A 179 10.71 -3.87 10.08
CA ILE A 179 12.16 -3.62 10.04
C ILE A 179 12.96 -4.91 9.82
N ASN A 180 12.34 -6.08 10.00
CA ASN A 180 12.97 -7.40 9.91
C ASN A 180 12.69 -8.09 8.57
#